data_AF-A0A7V9AVW7-F1
#
_entry.id   AF-A0A7V9AVW7-F1
#
_cell.length_a   1.000
_cell.length_b   1.000
_cell.length_c   1.000
_cell.angle_alpha   90.00
_cell.angle_beta   90.00
_cell.angle_gamma   90.00
#
_symmetry.space_group_name_H-M   'P 1'
#
loop_
_entity.id
_entity.type
_entity.pdbx_description
1 polymer ?
#
loop_
_entity_poly.entity_id
_entity_poly.type
_entity_poly.pdbx_seq_one_letter_code
_entity_poly.pdbx_strand_id
1 'polypeptide(L)'
;MTSLLIAAAVVASQSVFVEAARAGTARYADQSVAIADGYRRIGRDFPAMGEHWIRISLVFDGKVDPSRPEVLNYGVIDGTPRLLGVGYAVPLLKGEIAPAGPAGRAAWHDHFRTIEDETVVPHHHHGGQPGSGPRLAMLHAWIWTPNSHGMFAADNWTLPYLRLGFVPHETAPSSVARALALASGGRAYFEMAVDTALEGVAVDRKLIASAFDRAQVAVEGALRERRARTLTDATAGKLAGIWTEMWAAIDAAAGSEAIHRVMHLPVR
;
A
#
# COMPACT_ATOMS: atom_id res chain seq x y z
N MET A 1 28.60 -17.47 -26.82
CA MET A 1 27.31 -16.81 -27.10
C MET A 1 26.25 -17.88 -27.02
N THR A 2 25.55 -17.99 -25.90
CA THR A 2 24.51 -19.01 -25.71
C THR A 2 23.24 -18.25 -25.39
N SER A 3 22.41 -18.03 -26.40
CA SER A 3 21.09 -17.43 -26.24
C SER A 3 20.22 -18.36 -25.42
N LEU A 4 19.84 -17.93 -24.22
CA LEU A 4 18.76 -18.55 -23.47
C LEU A 4 17.44 -18.14 -24.14
N LEU A 5 16.85 -19.06 -24.88
CA LEU A 5 15.45 -18.97 -25.31
C LEU A 5 14.59 -19.01 -24.05
N ILE A 6 14.10 -17.85 -23.63
CA ILE A 6 12.99 -17.77 -22.67
C ILE A 6 11.79 -18.37 -23.38
N ALA A 7 11.41 -19.59 -23.00
CA ALA A 7 10.13 -20.17 -23.40
C ALA A 7 9.03 -19.18 -23.02
N ALA A 8 8.20 -18.80 -24.00
CA ALA A 8 7.02 -18.00 -23.75
C ALA A 8 6.11 -18.78 -22.79
N ALA A 9 6.14 -18.42 -21.50
CA ALA A 9 5.16 -18.92 -20.54
C ALA A 9 3.77 -18.57 -21.09
N VAL A 10 2.94 -19.58 -21.31
CA VAL A 10 1.51 -19.39 -21.58
C VAL A 10 0.97 -18.60 -20.40
N VAL A 11 0.66 -17.32 -20.62
CA VAL A 11 0.01 -16.49 -19.61
C VAL A 11 -1.37 -17.12 -19.41
N ALA A 12 -1.56 -17.83 -18.29
CA ALA A 12 -2.89 -18.23 -17.86
C ALA A 12 -3.78 -16.98 -17.86
N SER A 13 -5.04 -17.09 -18.29
CA SER A 13 -5.94 -15.96 -18.25
C SER A 13 -5.97 -15.39 -16.82
N GLN A 14 -6.12 -14.07 -16.71
CA GLN A 14 -6.16 -13.38 -15.41
C GLN A 14 -7.19 -14.03 -14.45
N SER A 15 -8.30 -14.56 -14.99
CA SER A 15 -9.29 -15.32 -14.22
C SER A 15 -8.73 -16.61 -13.62
N VAL A 16 -8.05 -17.45 -14.42
CA VAL A 16 -7.44 -18.70 -13.93
C VAL A 16 -6.37 -18.41 -12.88
N PHE A 17 -5.59 -17.34 -13.08
CA PHE A 17 -4.60 -16.90 -12.09
C PHE A 17 -5.27 -16.54 -10.76
N VAL A 18 -6.34 -15.74 -10.79
CA VAL A 18 -7.07 -15.31 -9.59
C VAL A 18 -7.76 -16.49 -8.90
N GLU A 19 -8.35 -17.41 -9.66
CA GLU A 19 -8.98 -18.62 -9.13
C GLU A 19 -7.97 -19.51 -8.41
N ALA A 20 -6.80 -19.75 -9.02
CA ALA A 20 -5.72 -20.50 -8.40
C ALA A 20 -5.19 -19.81 -7.13
N ALA A 21 -5.08 -18.48 -7.15
CA ALA A 21 -4.68 -17.70 -5.98
C ALA A 21 -5.68 -17.79 -4.83
N ARG A 22 -6.99 -17.71 -5.13
CA ARG A 22 -8.04 -17.91 -4.12
C ARG A 22 -7.98 -19.31 -3.53
N ALA A 23 -7.90 -20.34 -4.36
CA ALA A 23 -7.85 -21.72 -3.90
C ALA A 23 -6.59 -21.99 -3.05
N GLY A 24 -5.43 -21.50 -3.49
CA GLY A 24 -4.15 -21.70 -2.79
C GLY A 24 -4.05 -20.99 -1.44
N THR A 25 -4.77 -19.87 -1.27
CA THR A 25 -4.64 -19.01 -0.08
C THR A 25 -5.84 -18.97 0.84
N ALA A 26 -6.95 -19.64 0.52
CA ALA A 26 -8.15 -19.66 1.36
C ALA A 26 -7.86 -20.09 2.82
N ARG A 27 -6.94 -21.03 3.02
CA ARG A 27 -6.53 -21.49 4.36
C ARG A 27 -5.87 -20.40 5.22
N TYR A 28 -5.28 -19.39 4.58
CA TYR A 28 -4.64 -18.27 5.26
C TYR A 28 -5.65 -17.20 5.71
N ALA A 29 -6.96 -17.43 5.56
CA ALA A 29 -7.93 -16.68 6.35
C ALA A 29 -7.65 -16.81 7.86
N ASP A 30 -7.07 -17.94 8.29
CA ASP A 30 -6.43 -18.09 9.59
C ASP A 30 -4.94 -17.73 9.49
N GLN A 31 -4.56 -16.60 10.10
CA GLN A 31 -3.18 -16.10 10.07
C GLN A 31 -2.19 -17.07 10.73
N SER A 32 -2.62 -17.90 11.68
CA SER A 32 -1.75 -18.88 12.34
C SER A 32 -1.26 -19.97 11.37
N VAL A 33 -2.09 -20.32 10.37
CA VAL A 33 -1.72 -21.23 9.28
C VAL A 33 -0.63 -20.62 8.40
N ALA A 34 -0.72 -19.31 8.10
CA ALA A 34 0.33 -18.62 7.36
C ALA A 34 1.66 -18.62 8.13
N ILE A 35 1.61 -18.39 9.45
CA ILE A 35 2.79 -18.44 10.31
C ILE A 35 3.42 -19.84 10.30
N ALA A 36 2.59 -20.88 10.43
CA ALA A 36 3.03 -22.28 10.39
C ALA A 36 3.67 -22.64 9.03
N ASP A 37 3.11 -22.12 7.93
CA ASP A 37 3.63 -22.32 6.56
C ASP A 37 4.89 -21.47 6.24
N GLY A 38 5.38 -20.69 7.21
CA GLY A 38 6.65 -19.99 7.14
C GLY A 38 6.57 -18.51 6.72
N TYR A 39 5.38 -17.93 6.63
CA TYR A 39 5.24 -16.49 6.42
C TYR A 39 5.62 -15.72 7.69
N ARG A 40 6.34 -14.61 7.52
CA ARG A 40 6.76 -13.73 8.62
C ARG A 40 6.40 -12.30 8.29
N ARG A 41 5.88 -11.58 9.29
CA ARG A 41 5.60 -10.15 9.14
C ARG A 41 6.91 -9.42 8.95
N ILE A 42 6.92 -8.55 7.96
CA ILE A 42 8.02 -7.66 7.65
C ILE A 42 7.46 -6.24 7.64
N GLY A 43 8.25 -5.34 8.20
CA GLY A 43 7.91 -3.93 8.23
C GLY A 43 6.66 -3.58 9.03
N ARG A 44 6.08 -2.43 8.67
CA ARG A 44 4.93 -1.84 9.37
C ARG A 44 3.62 -2.20 8.69
N ASP A 45 2.54 -1.88 9.38
CA ASP A 45 1.21 -1.83 8.80
C ASP A 45 1.06 -0.56 7.94
N PHE A 46 0.62 -0.74 6.69
CA PHE A 46 0.44 0.36 5.75
C PHE A 46 -1.03 0.76 5.66
N PRO A 47 -1.36 2.07 5.57
CA PRO A 47 -2.74 2.54 5.51
C PRO A 47 -3.59 1.92 4.40
N ALA A 48 -2.98 1.70 3.23
CA ALA A 48 -3.65 1.23 2.02
C ALA A 48 -3.27 -0.21 1.63
N MET A 49 -2.35 -0.86 2.34
CA MET A 49 -1.88 -2.21 1.98
C MET A 49 -1.94 -3.22 3.13
N GLY A 50 -2.05 -2.75 4.38
CA GLY A 50 -1.99 -3.62 5.54
C GLY A 50 -0.57 -4.05 5.89
N GLU A 51 -0.48 -5.11 6.67
CA GLU A 51 0.74 -5.81 7.03
C GLU A 51 1.20 -6.72 5.88
N HIS A 52 2.50 -6.72 5.60
CA HIS A 52 3.11 -7.64 4.65
C HIS A 52 3.69 -8.84 5.39
N TRP A 53 3.17 -10.02 5.07
CA TRP A 53 3.65 -11.29 5.59
C TRP A 53 4.34 -12.04 4.45
N ILE A 54 5.65 -12.20 4.53
CA ILE A 54 6.49 -12.66 3.42
C ILE A 54 7.00 -14.07 3.71
N ARG A 55 7.00 -14.93 2.69
CA ARG A 55 7.70 -16.21 2.70
C ARG A 55 8.93 -16.13 1.80
N ILE A 56 10.05 -15.77 2.42
CA ILE A 56 11.33 -15.47 1.72
C ILE A 56 11.79 -16.62 0.80
N SER A 57 11.51 -17.88 1.17
CA SER A 57 11.89 -19.03 0.35
C SER A 57 11.24 -19.03 -1.05
N LEU A 58 10.06 -18.42 -1.20
CA LEU A 58 9.37 -18.30 -2.48
C LEU A 58 9.95 -17.15 -3.32
N VAL A 59 10.32 -16.03 -2.68
CA VAL A 59 10.90 -14.86 -3.37
C VAL A 59 12.14 -15.23 -4.21
N PHE A 60 12.94 -16.17 -3.73
CA PHE A 60 14.17 -16.60 -4.40
C PHE A 60 14.02 -17.85 -5.28
N ASP A 61 12.81 -18.41 -5.42
CA ASP A 61 12.60 -19.56 -6.31
C ASP A 61 12.39 -19.14 -7.79
N GLY A 62 12.21 -17.84 -8.02
CA GLY A 62 12.11 -17.22 -9.35
C GLY A 62 10.80 -17.50 -10.08
N LYS A 63 9.74 -17.94 -9.38
CA LYS A 63 8.46 -18.30 -9.98
C LYS A 63 7.37 -17.32 -9.56
N VAL A 64 6.37 -17.17 -10.42
CA VAL A 64 5.10 -16.53 -10.08
C VAL A 64 4.04 -17.63 -10.09
N ASP A 65 3.95 -18.37 -9.00
CA ASP A 65 2.95 -19.43 -8.81
C ASP A 65 1.70 -18.84 -8.14
N PRO A 66 0.56 -18.72 -8.84
CA PRO A 66 -0.65 -18.12 -8.26
C PRO A 66 -1.07 -18.79 -6.95
N SER A 67 -0.88 -20.10 -6.81
CA SER A 67 -1.31 -20.84 -5.62
C SER A 67 -0.37 -20.71 -4.42
N ARG A 68 0.81 -20.09 -4.62
CA ARG A 68 1.88 -19.97 -3.62
C ARG A 68 2.49 -18.55 -3.69
N PRO A 69 1.74 -17.50 -3.32
CA PRO A 69 2.26 -16.14 -3.39
C PRO A 69 3.39 -15.91 -2.38
N GLU A 70 4.34 -15.06 -2.75
CA GLU A 70 5.45 -14.67 -1.89
C GLU A 70 4.99 -13.85 -0.68
N VAL A 71 3.89 -13.10 -0.84
CA VAL A 71 3.36 -12.16 0.16
C VAL A 71 1.88 -12.42 0.43
N LEU A 72 1.51 -12.32 1.70
CA LEU A 72 0.11 -12.23 2.15
C LEU A 72 -0.09 -10.87 2.81
N ASN A 73 -1.16 -10.18 2.44
CA ASN A 73 -1.51 -8.87 3.00
C ASN A 73 -2.62 -9.05 4.03
N TYR A 74 -2.38 -8.61 5.28
CA TYR A 74 -3.38 -8.65 6.35
C TYR A 74 -3.74 -7.26 6.85
N GLY A 75 -4.94 -7.08 7.37
CA GLY A 75 -5.31 -5.89 8.12
C GLY A 75 -6.16 -6.25 9.32
N VAL A 76 -6.03 -5.49 10.41
CA VAL A 76 -6.93 -5.62 11.55
C VAL A 76 -8.23 -4.88 11.23
N ILE A 77 -9.32 -5.63 11.10
CA ILE A 77 -10.66 -5.11 10.83
C ILE A 77 -11.59 -5.63 11.93
N ASP A 78 -12.25 -4.73 12.64
CA ASP A 78 -13.07 -5.04 13.82
C ASP A 78 -12.29 -5.85 14.88
N GLY A 79 -11.02 -5.47 15.11
CA GLY A 79 -10.13 -6.14 16.07
C GLY A 79 -9.61 -7.52 15.63
N THR A 80 -9.96 -8.00 14.43
CA THR A 80 -9.58 -9.32 13.93
C THR A 80 -8.64 -9.19 12.74
N PRO A 81 -7.50 -9.93 12.68
CA PRO A 81 -6.70 -10.03 11.47
C PRO A 81 -7.53 -10.62 10.32
N ARG A 82 -7.58 -9.93 9.19
CA ARG A 82 -8.24 -10.40 7.96
C ARG A 82 -7.24 -10.45 6.83
N LEU A 83 -7.23 -11.56 6.09
CA LEU A 83 -6.52 -11.67 4.83
C LEU A 83 -7.20 -10.73 3.81
N LEU A 84 -6.44 -9.79 3.26
CA LEU A 84 -6.93 -8.76 2.33
C LEU A 84 -6.62 -9.10 0.87
N GLY A 85 -5.45 -9.68 0.66
CA GLY A 85 -4.89 -9.92 -0.66
C GLY A 85 -3.62 -10.72 -0.58
N VAL A 86 -3.00 -10.90 -1.74
CA VAL A 86 -1.74 -11.60 -1.92
C VAL A 86 -0.81 -10.74 -2.76
N GLY A 87 0.49 -10.94 -2.64
CA GLY A 87 1.50 -10.27 -3.45
C GLY A 87 2.46 -11.26 -4.07
N TYR A 88 2.91 -10.94 -5.28
CA TYR A 88 3.94 -11.69 -5.99
C TYR A 88 5.19 -10.87 -6.15
N ALA A 89 6.34 -11.45 -5.82
CA ALA A 89 7.60 -10.73 -5.77
C ALA A 89 8.65 -11.38 -6.67
N VAL A 90 9.22 -10.60 -7.58
CA VAL A 90 10.26 -11.06 -8.52
C VAL A 90 11.51 -10.19 -8.35
N PRO A 91 12.64 -10.76 -7.91
CA PRO A 91 13.92 -10.05 -7.93
C PRO A 91 14.32 -9.74 -9.37
N LEU A 92 14.64 -8.48 -9.66
CA LEU A 92 15.08 -8.03 -10.98
C LEU A 92 16.46 -7.37 -10.88
N LEU A 93 17.37 -7.75 -11.76
CA LEU A 93 18.65 -7.10 -11.96
C LEU A 93 18.49 -5.80 -12.78
N LYS A 94 19.60 -5.05 -12.87
CA LYS A 94 19.69 -3.84 -13.70
C LYS A 94 19.26 -4.15 -15.14
N GLY A 95 18.34 -3.35 -15.67
CA GLY A 95 17.86 -3.49 -17.05
C GLY A 95 16.76 -4.54 -17.26
N GLU A 96 16.51 -5.44 -16.29
CA GLU A 96 15.43 -6.42 -16.39
C GLU A 96 14.06 -5.75 -16.18
N ILE A 97 13.00 -6.37 -16.70
CA ILE A 97 11.65 -5.79 -16.73
C ILE A 97 10.64 -6.78 -16.12
N ALA A 98 9.75 -6.28 -15.27
CA ALA A 98 8.71 -7.06 -14.58
C ALA A 98 7.81 -7.84 -15.55
N PRO A 99 7.34 -9.05 -15.20
CA PRO A 99 6.54 -9.91 -16.08
C PRO A 99 5.33 -9.22 -16.71
N ALA A 100 4.92 -9.66 -17.91
CA ALA A 100 3.71 -9.15 -18.56
C ALA A 100 2.43 -9.74 -17.96
N GLY A 101 2.45 -11.02 -17.56
CA GLY A 101 1.34 -11.66 -16.88
C GLY A 101 1.45 -11.55 -15.36
N PRO A 102 0.36 -11.79 -14.63
CA PRO A 102 -1.01 -12.03 -15.12
C PRO A 102 -1.80 -10.75 -15.43
N ALA A 103 -1.35 -9.57 -15.00
CA ALA A 103 -2.15 -8.34 -14.97
C ALA A 103 -1.63 -7.20 -15.88
N GLY A 104 -0.66 -7.48 -16.75
CA GLY A 104 0.04 -6.45 -17.52
C GLY A 104 1.23 -5.88 -16.75
N ARG A 105 2.26 -5.41 -17.47
CA ARG A 105 3.48 -4.86 -16.85
C ARG A 105 3.22 -3.63 -15.97
N ALA A 106 2.21 -2.84 -16.31
CA ALA A 106 1.83 -1.62 -15.59
C ALA A 106 1.22 -1.88 -14.20
N ALA A 107 0.78 -3.12 -13.91
CA ALA A 107 0.26 -3.50 -12.60
C ALA A 107 1.38 -3.82 -11.59
N TRP A 108 2.58 -4.10 -12.08
CA TRP A 108 3.76 -4.26 -11.23
C TRP A 108 4.23 -2.91 -10.74
N HIS A 109 4.93 -2.88 -9.61
CA HIS A 109 5.62 -1.69 -9.10
C HIS A 109 6.87 -2.12 -8.33
N ASP A 110 7.84 -1.22 -8.23
CA ASP A 110 9.09 -1.53 -7.54
C ASP A 110 8.97 -1.24 -6.04
N HIS A 111 9.50 -2.14 -5.23
CA HIS A 111 9.91 -1.90 -3.84
C HIS A 111 11.44 -1.78 -3.86
N PHE A 112 11.96 -0.62 -3.44
CA PHE A 112 13.38 -0.30 -3.62
C PHE A 112 14.25 -0.66 -2.41
N ARG A 113 15.45 -1.15 -2.74
CA ARG A 113 16.71 -1.22 -1.96
C ARG A 113 16.84 -2.26 -0.85
N THR A 114 16.01 -2.29 0.19
CA THR A 114 16.15 -3.26 1.30
C THR A 114 14.78 -3.66 1.86
N ILE A 115 14.71 -4.80 2.54
CA ILE A 115 13.51 -5.19 3.31
C ILE A 115 13.19 -4.12 4.37
N GLU A 116 14.19 -3.40 4.91
CA GLU A 116 13.95 -2.25 5.79
C GLU A 116 13.41 -1.00 5.05
N ASP A 117 13.75 -0.79 3.78
CA ASP A 117 13.18 0.29 2.96
C ASP A 117 11.71 0.01 2.57
N GLU A 118 11.27 -1.25 2.65
CA GLU A 118 9.83 -1.63 2.69
C GLU A 118 9.12 -1.06 3.93
N THR A 119 9.79 -0.31 4.80
CA THR A 119 9.14 0.23 6.00
C THR A 119 8.97 1.74 5.98
N VAL A 120 9.63 2.50 5.07
CA VAL A 120 9.84 3.94 5.29
C VAL A 120 9.18 4.84 4.25
N VAL A 121 9.27 4.59 2.94
CA VAL A 121 8.64 5.45 1.91
C VAL A 121 8.38 4.65 0.62
N PRO A 122 7.19 4.72 -0.01
CA PRO A 122 7.01 4.16 -1.33
C PRO A 122 7.65 5.08 -2.37
N HIS A 123 8.85 4.75 -2.81
CA HIS A 123 9.30 5.17 -4.14
C HIS A 123 8.78 4.15 -5.15
N HIS A 124 7.50 4.28 -5.53
CA HIS A 124 6.95 3.50 -6.63
C HIS A 124 7.47 4.09 -7.94
N HIS A 125 8.50 3.48 -8.53
CA HIS A 125 8.67 3.63 -9.96
C HIS A 125 7.44 3.04 -10.64
N HIS A 126 6.81 3.81 -11.55
CA HIS A 126 5.72 3.33 -12.39
C HIS A 126 6.19 2.06 -13.11
N GLY A 127 5.57 0.92 -12.77
CA GLY A 127 6.15 -0.37 -13.12
C GLY A 127 6.03 -0.73 -14.59
N GLY A 128 6.95 -1.58 -15.01
CA GLY A 128 7.13 -2.02 -16.38
C GLY A 128 8.32 -1.39 -17.11
N GLN A 129 9.06 -0.49 -16.47
CA GLN A 129 10.29 0.08 -17.03
C GLN A 129 11.55 -0.63 -16.48
N PRO A 130 12.67 -0.62 -17.24
CA PRO A 130 13.95 -1.11 -16.75
C PRO A 130 14.43 -0.29 -15.55
N GLY A 131 14.82 -0.96 -14.47
CA GLY A 131 15.41 -0.32 -13.29
C GLY A 131 16.89 0.02 -13.49
N SER A 132 17.36 1.06 -12.78
CA SER A 132 18.77 1.49 -12.80
C SER A 132 19.70 0.60 -11.97
N GLY A 133 19.15 -0.30 -11.15
CA GLY A 133 19.86 -1.27 -10.31
C GLY A 133 18.98 -2.45 -9.87
N PRO A 134 19.51 -3.35 -9.02
CA PRO A 134 18.73 -4.45 -8.44
C PRO A 134 17.52 -3.93 -7.65
N ARG A 135 16.38 -4.60 -7.80
CA ARG A 135 15.12 -4.23 -7.15
C ARG A 135 14.18 -5.43 -6.99
N LEU A 136 13.15 -5.27 -6.17
CA LEU A 136 12.07 -6.23 -6.06
C LEU A 136 10.84 -5.69 -6.80
N ALA A 137 10.43 -6.35 -7.89
CA ALA A 137 9.17 -6.03 -8.56
C ALA A 137 8.03 -6.76 -7.86
N MET A 138 7.00 -6.02 -7.48
CA MET A 138 5.84 -6.52 -6.73
C MET A 138 4.56 -6.38 -7.54
N LEU A 139 3.69 -7.39 -7.47
CA LEU A 139 2.32 -7.34 -7.96
C LEU A 139 1.37 -7.66 -6.81
N HIS A 140 0.55 -6.69 -6.41
CA HIS A 140 -0.55 -6.96 -5.48
C HIS A 140 -1.77 -7.52 -6.22
N ALA A 141 -2.49 -8.42 -5.57
CA ALA A 141 -3.77 -8.93 -5.99
C ALA A 141 -4.75 -8.93 -4.80
N TRP A 142 -5.64 -7.94 -4.77
CA TRP A 142 -6.69 -7.74 -3.77
C TRP A 142 -7.86 -8.69 -3.99
N ILE A 143 -7.59 -9.99 -3.83
CA ILE A 143 -8.58 -11.04 -4.09
C ILE A 143 -9.55 -11.19 -2.92
N TRP A 144 -9.19 -10.88 -1.67
CA TRP A 144 -10.08 -11.08 -0.52
C TRP A 144 -10.85 -9.82 -0.11
N THR A 145 -10.29 -8.64 -0.41
CA THR A 145 -10.91 -7.34 -0.15
C THR A 145 -11.09 -6.57 -1.46
N PRO A 146 -12.31 -6.09 -1.79
CA PRO A 146 -12.54 -5.27 -2.98
C PRO A 146 -11.63 -4.03 -3.04
N ASN A 147 -11.30 -3.59 -4.24
CA ASN A 147 -10.54 -2.36 -4.48
C ASN A 147 -11.16 -1.57 -5.63
N SER A 148 -11.63 -0.36 -5.37
CA SER A 148 -12.25 0.51 -6.36
C SER A 148 -11.29 0.94 -7.48
N HIS A 149 -9.98 0.91 -7.23
CA HIS A 149 -8.95 1.20 -8.24
C HIS A 149 -8.53 -0.04 -9.04
N GLY A 150 -9.18 -1.18 -8.80
CA GLY A 150 -8.92 -2.45 -9.49
C GLY A 150 -8.17 -3.45 -8.62
N MET A 151 -8.42 -4.72 -8.88
CA MET A 151 -7.89 -5.86 -8.12
C MET A 151 -6.35 -5.92 -8.10
N PHE A 152 -5.67 -5.38 -9.11
CA PHE A 152 -4.21 -5.37 -9.21
C PHE A 152 -3.57 -3.99 -9.00
N ALA A 153 -4.34 -3.01 -8.50
CA ALA A 153 -3.75 -1.72 -8.13
C ALA A 153 -2.71 -1.90 -7.01
N ALA A 154 -1.65 -1.10 -7.01
CA ALA A 154 -0.60 -1.20 -6.00
C ALA A 154 -1.16 -0.98 -4.57
N ASP A 155 -2.06 -0.02 -4.41
CA ASP A 155 -2.69 0.33 -3.13
C ASP A 155 -4.18 -0.02 -3.12
N ASN A 156 -4.72 -0.35 -1.94
CA ASN A 156 -6.14 -0.47 -1.67
C ASN A 156 -6.63 0.55 -0.62
N TRP A 157 -7.00 1.74 -1.10
CA TRP A 157 -7.51 2.84 -0.27
C TRP A 157 -8.94 2.62 0.25
N THR A 158 -9.54 1.44 0.05
CA THR A 158 -10.76 1.05 0.79
C THR A 158 -10.46 0.68 2.25
N LEU A 159 -9.21 0.30 2.55
CA LEU A 159 -8.83 -0.25 3.85
C LEU A 159 -9.08 0.71 5.04
N PRO A 160 -8.79 2.02 4.96
CA PRO A 160 -9.13 2.95 6.05
C PRO A 160 -10.63 3.01 6.37
N TYR A 161 -11.51 2.88 5.36
CA TYR A 161 -12.95 2.79 5.61
C TYR A 161 -13.29 1.54 6.40
N LEU A 162 -12.78 0.39 5.96
CA LEU A 162 -13.08 -0.90 6.57
C LEU A 162 -12.57 -0.97 8.02
N ARG A 163 -11.37 -0.45 8.30
CA ARG A 163 -10.80 -0.38 9.66
C ARG A 163 -11.67 0.40 10.63
N LEU A 164 -12.38 1.42 10.13
CA LEU A 164 -13.29 2.26 10.90
C LEU A 164 -14.75 1.79 10.82
N GLY A 165 -15.00 0.63 10.21
CA GLY A 165 -16.33 0.03 10.10
C GLY A 165 -17.24 0.69 9.04
N PHE A 166 -16.70 1.58 8.21
CA PHE A 166 -17.45 2.24 7.13
C PHE A 166 -17.54 1.37 5.87
N VAL A 167 -18.63 1.55 5.14
CA VAL A 167 -18.76 1.13 3.74
C VAL A 167 -17.90 2.06 2.89
N PRO A 168 -17.00 1.54 2.02
CA PRO A 168 -16.19 2.37 1.14
C PRO A 168 -17.04 3.29 0.26
N HIS A 169 -16.67 4.55 0.19
CA HIS A 169 -17.36 5.54 -0.65
C HIS A 169 -16.69 5.62 -2.02
N GLU A 170 -17.17 4.83 -2.98
CA GLU A 170 -16.47 4.59 -4.26
C GLU A 170 -16.19 5.85 -5.10
N THR A 171 -17.04 6.87 -5.01
CA THR A 171 -16.90 8.12 -5.76
C THR A 171 -16.21 9.24 -4.98
N ALA A 172 -15.81 8.98 -3.72
CA ALA A 172 -15.16 10.01 -2.91
C ALA A 172 -13.73 10.27 -3.42
N PRO A 173 -13.24 11.53 -3.31
CA PRO A 173 -11.83 11.82 -3.56
C PRO A 173 -10.91 10.97 -2.67
N SER A 174 -9.72 10.62 -3.17
CA SER A 174 -8.71 9.85 -2.43
C SER A 174 -8.30 10.50 -1.10
N SER A 175 -8.40 11.84 -1.01
CA SER A 175 -8.16 12.60 0.23
C SER A 175 -9.08 12.17 1.38
N VAL A 176 -10.29 11.66 1.10
CA VAL A 176 -11.19 11.14 2.14
C VAL A 176 -10.61 9.88 2.76
N ALA A 177 -10.16 8.92 1.94
CA ALA A 177 -9.51 7.70 2.43
C ALA A 177 -8.25 8.00 3.25
N ARG A 178 -7.46 8.98 2.80
CA ARG A 178 -6.23 9.42 3.47
C ARG A 178 -6.51 10.15 4.79
N ALA A 179 -7.56 10.97 4.84
CA ALA A 179 -8.04 11.56 6.09
C ALA A 179 -8.48 10.48 7.07
N LEU A 180 -9.29 9.50 6.63
CA LEU A 180 -9.70 8.37 7.47
C LEU A 180 -8.49 7.59 7.99
N ALA A 181 -7.44 7.45 7.18
CA ALA A 181 -6.21 6.78 7.60
C ALA A 181 -5.55 7.43 8.82
N LEU A 182 -5.70 8.76 9.01
CA LEU A 182 -5.19 9.43 10.22
C LEU A 182 -5.81 8.87 11.51
N ALA A 183 -7.08 8.45 11.46
CA ALA A 183 -7.80 7.86 12.59
C ALA A 183 -7.71 6.31 12.63
N SER A 184 -7.06 5.68 11.64
CA SER A 184 -6.98 4.21 11.52
C SER A 184 -5.54 3.70 11.44
N GLY A 185 -4.61 4.39 12.12
CA GLY A 185 -3.21 3.98 12.26
C GLY A 185 -2.23 4.51 11.21
N GLY A 186 -2.69 5.31 10.25
CA GLY A 186 -1.87 5.82 9.15
C GLY A 186 -1.07 7.08 9.44
N ARG A 187 -1.32 7.76 10.57
CA ARG A 187 -0.59 8.97 10.94
C ARG A 187 0.92 8.77 10.98
N ALA A 188 1.40 7.77 11.72
CA ALA A 188 2.84 7.52 11.88
C ALA A 188 3.53 7.23 10.54
N TYR A 189 2.80 6.64 9.60
CA TYR A 189 3.28 6.40 8.24
C TYR A 189 3.46 7.72 7.47
N PHE A 190 2.49 8.64 7.54
CA PHE A 190 2.58 9.94 6.86
C PHE A 190 3.64 10.86 7.49
N GLU A 191 3.71 10.90 8.83
CA GLU A 191 4.74 11.68 9.56
C GLU A 191 6.13 11.28 9.12
N MET A 192 6.39 9.97 9.09
CA MET A 192 7.67 9.46 8.63
C MET A 192 7.94 9.78 7.16
N ALA A 193 6.96 9.65 6.26
CA ALA A 193 7.16 10.00 4.86
C ALA A 193 7.59 11.47 4.70
N VAL A 194 6.99 12.37 5.48
CA VAL A 194 7.38 13.79 5.54
C VAL A 194 8.76 13.96 6.16
N ASP A 195 9.06 13.25 7.24
CA ASP A 195 10.36 13.34 7.91
C ASP A 195 11.51 12.87 7.02
N THR A 196 11.34 11.76 6.31
CA THR A 196 12.31 11.27 5.32
C THR A 196 12.48 12.26 4.16
N ALA A 197 11.38 12.81 3.62
CA ALA A 197 11.46 13.79 2.53
C ALA A 197 12.24 15.06 2.94
N LEU A 198 12.17 15.42 4.22
CA LEU A 198 12.80 16.60 4.79
C LEU A 198 14.11 16.28 5.52
N GLU A 199 14.67 15.08 5.37
CA GLU A 199 15.91 14.70 6.04
C GLU A 199 17.06 15.67 5.68
N GLY A 200 17.80 16.10 6.71
CA GLY A 200 18.88 17.08 6.56
C GLY A 200 18.43 18.52 6.28
N VAL A 201 17.13 18.81 6.29
CA VAL A 201 16.57 20.16 6.09
C VAL A 201 16.15 20.78 7.42
N ALA A 202 16.55 22.03 7.65
CA ALA A 202 16.11 22.82 8.80
C ALA A 202 14.65 23.27 8.59
N VAL A 203 13.72 22.66 9.32
CA VAL A 203 12.28 22.96 9.28
C VAL A 203 11.71 22.95 10.70
N ASP A 204 10.57 23.59 10.91
CA ASP A 204 9.87 23.50 12.20
C ASP A 204 9.09 22.18 12.33
N ARG A 205 9.78 21.15 12.85
CA ARG A 205 9.21 19.82 13.08
C ARG A 205 8.02 19.85 14.05
N LYS A 206 7.98 20.80 14.99
CA LYS A 206 6.87 20.90 15.94
C LYS A 206 5.61 21.38 15.24
N LEU A 207 5.73 22.33 14.31
CA LEU A 207 4.59 22.78 13.49
C LEU A 207 4.08 21.67 12.57
N ILE A 208 4.97 20.88 11.97
CA ILE A 208 4.59 19.71 11.15
C ILE A 208 3.84 18.67 11.98
N ALA A 209 4.40 18.26 13.13
CA ALA A 209 3.74 17.32 14.04
C ALA A 209 2.37 17.85 14.51
N SER A 210 2.30 19.15 14.85
CA SER A 210 1.05 19.79 15.25
C SER A 210 0.00 19.83 14.13
N ALA A 211 0.42 19.85 12.86
CA ALA A 211 -0.52 19.75 11.73
C ALA A 211 -1.17 18.37 11.68
N PHE A 212 -0.39 17.29 11.86
CA PHE A 212 -0.92 15.93 11.97
C PHE A 212 -1.81 15.75 13.20
N ASP A 213 -1.42 16.27 14.37
CA ASP A 213 -2.23 16.24 15.60
C ASP A 213 -3.61 16.86 15.37
N ARG A 214 -3.64 18.09 14.84
CA ARG A 214 -4.89 18.82 14.59
C ARG A 214 -5.76 18.07 13.59
N ALA A 215 -5.17 17.56 12.51
CA ALA A 215 -5.90 16.83 11.48
C ALA A 215 -6.51 15.53 12.04
N GLN A 216 -5.75 14.74 12.80
CA GLN A 216 -6.25 13.52 13.42
C GLN A 216 -7.43 13.81 14.37
N VAL A 217 -7.28 14.78 15.27
CA VAL A 217 -8.35 15.17 16.21
C VAL A 217 -9.59 15.66 15.46
N ALA A 218 -9.42 16.41 14.37
CA ALA A 218 -10.52 16.89 13.55
C ALA A 218 -11.24 15.74 12.82
N VAL A 219 -10.51 14.75 12.30
CA VAL A 219 -11.08 13.54 11.70
C VAL A 219 -11.87 12.77 12.74
N GLU A 220 -11.27 12.44 13.89
CA GLU A 220 -11.94 11.71 14.97
C GLU A 220 -13.19 12.47 15.47
N GLY A 221 -13.13 13.80 15.54
CA GLY A 221 -14.28 14.66 15.83
C GLY A 221 -15.38 14.59 14.78
N ALA A 222 -15.03 14.51 13.49
CA ALA A 222 -16.01 14.33 12.42
C ALA A 222 -16.69 12.95 12.44
N LEU A 223 -16.05 11.94 13.03
CA LEU A 223 -16.54 10.57 13.11
C LEU A 223 -17.29 10.24 14.42
N ARG A 224 -17.03 10.95 15.51
CA ARG A 224 -17.48 10.64 16.89
C ARG A 224 -18.98 10.42 17.08
N GLU A 225 -19.82 11.09 16.30
CA GLU A 225 -21.28 11.03 16.44
C GLU A 225 -21.95 10.09 15.42
N ARG A 226 -21.15 9.33 14.67
CA ARG A 226 -21.66 8.49 13.58
C ARG A 226 -22.13 7.14 14.06
N ARG A 227 -23.43 6.94 13.94
CA ARG A 227 -24.08 5.62 14.09
C ARG A 227 -24.22 4.87 12.76
N ALA A 228 -24.22 5.59 11.64
CA ALA A 228 -24.33 5.01 10.31
C ALA A 228 -22.97 4.55 9.78
N ARG A 229 -22.96 3.39 9.12
CA ARG A 229 -21.77 2.84 8.45
C ARG A 229 -21.45 3.51 7.11
N THR A 230 -22.26 4.45 6.65
CA THR A 230 -22.05 5.16 5.38
C THR A 230 -21.72 6.62 5.66
N LEU A 231 -20.70 7.14 4.99
CA LEU A 231 -20.39 8.57 5.03
C LEU A 231 -21.39 9.34 4.17
N THR A 232 -21.83 10.50 4.65
CA THR A 232 -22.61 11.44 3.83
C THR A 232 -21.65 12.31 3.02
N ASP A 233 -22.10 12.85 1.89
CA ASP A 233 -21.31 13.78 1.07
C ASP A 233 -20.76 14.96 1.88
N ALA A 234 -21.57 15.52 2.79
CA ALA A 234 -21.14 16.61 3.67
C ALA A 234 -19.94 16.21 4.55
N THR A 235 -19.89 14.97 5.03
CA THR A 235 -18.77 14.50 5.86
C THR A 235 -17.59 14.05 5.04
N ALA A 236 -17.82 13.44 3.87
CA ALA A 236 -16.75 13.20 2.91
C ALA A 236 -16.06 14.52 2.52
N GLY A 237 -16.83 15.58 2.25
CA GLY A 237 -16.32 16.93 1.98
C GLY A 237 -15.52 17.49 3.16
N LYS A 238 -16.02 17.35 4.40
CA LYS A 238 -15.28 17.76 5.61
C LYS A 238 -13.95 17.02 5.77
N LEU A 239 -13.93 15.71 5.57
CA LEU A 239 -12.72 14.88 5.66
C LEU A 239 -11.69 15.27 4.59
N ALA A 240 -12.13 15.48 3.35
CA ALA A 240 -11.28 15.97 2.27
C ALA A 240 -10.69 17.37 2.57
N GLY A 241 -11.48 18.25 3.19
CA GLY A 241 -11.03 19.56 3.66
C GLY A 241 -9.93 19.46 4.71
N ILE A 242 -10.12 18.61 5.73
CA ILE A 242 -9.12 18.39 6.79
C ILE A 242 -7.78 17.91 6.20
N TRP A 243 -7.82 16.97 5.25
CA TRP A 243 -6.60 16.50 4.56
C TRP A 243 -5.88 17.64 3.82
N THR A 244 -6.63 18.45 3.09
CA THR A 244 -6.09 19.60 2.33
C THR A 244 -5.46 20.64 3.26
N GLU A 245 -6.15 21.01 4.34
CA GLU A 245 -5.70 21.98 5.33
C GLU A 245 -4.44 21.50 6.08
N MET A 246 -4.36 20.20 6.39
CA MET A 246 -3.17 19.61 6.99
C MET A 246 -1.94 19.80 6.10
N TRP A 247 -2.04 19.47 4.81
CA TRP A 247 -0.92 19.66 3.88
C TRP A 247 -0.57 21.11 3.66
N ALA A 248 -1.54 22.02 3.62
CA ALA A 248 -1.26 23.46 3.57
C ALA A 248 -0.47 23.94 4.80
N ALA A 249 -0.78 23.41 5.99
CA ALA A 249 -0.01 23.71 7.20
C ALA A 249 1.40 23.10 7.18
N ILE A 250 1.57 21.88 6.65
CA ILE A 250 2.88 21.25 6.46
C ILE A 250 3.72 22.05 5.46
N ASP A 251 3.14 22.46 4.33
CA ASP A 251 3.80 23.28 3.32
C ASP A 251 4.31 24.61 3.91
N ALA A 252 3.46 25.28 4.70
CA ALA A 252 3.84 26.52 5.38
C ALA A 252 4.97 26.30 6.40
N ALA A 253 4.97 25.17 7.11
CA ALA A 253 6.01 24.83 8.08
C ALA A 253 7.34 24.37 7.45
N ALA A 254 7.28 23.74 6.27
CA ALA A 254 8.44 23.33 5.49
C ALA A 254 9.15 24.55 4.87
N GLY A 255 8.39 25.58 4.50
CA GLY A 255 8.90 26.79 3.88
C GLY A 255 9.24 26.61 2.39
N SER A 256 9.48 27.73 1.70
CA SER A 256 9.64 27.78 0.24
C SER A 256 10.80 26.94 -0.30
N GLU A 257 11.88 26.77 0.47
CA GLU A 257 13.05 26.00 0.05
C GLU A 257 12.81 24.49 0.12
N ALA A 258 11.98 24.00 1.07
CA ALA A 258 11.79 22.58 1.30
C ALA A 258 10.46 22.03 0.77
N ILE A 259 9.49 22.90 0.46
CA ILE A 259 8.15 22.52 -0.01
C ILE A 259 8.19 21.57 -1.21
N HIS A 260 9.13 21.77 -2.14
CA HIS A 260 9.27 20.92 -3.32
C HIS A 260 9.54 19.45 -2.96
N ARG A 261 10.21 19.16 -1.83
CA ARG A 261 10.47 17.79 -1.39
C ARG A 261 9.21 17.09 -0.90
N VAL A 262 8.29 17.84 -0.32
CA VAL A 262 7.04 17.35 0.26
C VAL A 262 5.91 17.28 -0.79
N MET A 263 5.90 18.22 -1.73
CA MET A 263 4.90 18.30 -2.83
C MET A 263 4.85 17.07 -3.72
N HIS A 264 5.97 16.35 -3.85
CA HIS A 264 6.09 15.19 -4.74
C HIS A 264 5.91 13.86 -3.99
N LEU A 265 5.54 13.89 -2.71
CA LEU A 265 5.29 12.68 -1.95
C LEU A 265 4.05 11.96 -2.51
N PRO A 266 4.15 10.66 -2.86
CA PRO A 266 3.01 9.89 -3.37
C PRO A 266 1.84 9.80 -2.39
N VAL A 267 2.12 10.03 -1.10
CA VAL A 267 1.14 9.95 -0.03
C VAL A 267 0.22 11.17 0.05
N ARG A 268 0.53 12.27 -0.66
CA ARG A 268 -0.24 13.52 -0.66
C ARG A 268 -1.56 13.41 -1.44
#